data_AF-A0A954L7D0-F1
#
_entry.id   AF-A0A954L7D0-F1
#
_cell.length_a   1.000
_cell.length_b   1.000
_cell.length_c   1.000
_cell.angle_alpha   90.00
_cell.angle_beta   90.00
_cell.angle_gamma   90.00
#
_symmetry.space_group_name_H-M   'P 1'
#
loop_
_entity.id
_entity.type
_entity.pdbx_description
1 polymer ?
#
loop_
_entity_poly.entity_id
_entity_poly.type
_entity_poly.pdbx_seq_one_letter_code
_entity_poly.pdbx_strand_id
1 'polypeptide(L)'
;MAFIQSRVTATMFAAITLCAGPLMAEEWGTIRGQILVTGQLPERTLVYRQGEVFRRSEGEFVAKEDYYAEEIVVDPESGGLANVFIYLRSKPEQIHPELVEPPGESVTVRLQQCRFVPHCLFVRVGQELDVINEDPISNHAHEHPLRNHASCGLLPPRAGDVFTLTYREAERLPMKVTSDFFEWMDGRWLILDHPYAAVSDETGKWEIHNLPAGTHEFVVYHETFLYIRKTLEVTVVGGEATVLPPITIDTAVLKEREVRIRR
;
A
#
# COMPACT_ATOMS: atom_id res chain seq x y z
N MET A 1 -90.88 21.59 -7.94
CA MET A 1 -90.02 22.77 -8.20
C MET A 1 -88.58 22.35 -8.00
N ALA A 2 -87.84 22.22 -9.10
CA ALA A 2 -86.44 21.77 -9.11
C ALA A 2 -85.52 22.90 -8.63
N PHE A 3 -84.61 22.61 -7.69
CA PHE A 3 -83.51 23.49 -7.33
C PHE A 3 -82.19 22.80 -7.67
N ILE A 4 -81.46 23.45 -8.59
CA ILE A 4 -80.12 23.11 -9.06
C ILE A 4 -79.14 23.64 -8.01
N GLN A 5 -78.33 22.77 -7.39
CA GLN A 5 -77.18 23.19 -6.59
C GLN A 5 -75.88 22.92 -7.35
N SER A 6 -75.20 24.01 -7.67
CA SER A 6 -73.88 24.09 -8.30
C SER A 6 -72.79 23.62 -7.33
N ARG A 7 -71.89 22.75 -7.80
CA ARG A 7 -70.66 22.35 -7.11
C ARG A 7 -69.55 23.34 -7.44
N VAL A 8 -68.96 23.96 -6.40
CA VAL A 8 -67.69 24.69 -6.51
C VAL A 8 -66.59 23.81 -5.91
N THR A 9 -65.71 23.28 -6.75
CA THR A 9 -64.48 22.61 -6.34
C THR A 9 -63.37 23.65 -6.18
N ALA A 10 -62.86 23.81 -4.97
CA ALA A 10 -61.69 24.63 -4.67
C ALA A 10 -60.42 23.76 -4.78
N THR A 11 -59.55 24.07 -5.74
CA THR A 11 -58.26 23.40 -5.91
C THR A 11 -57.21 24.13 -5.08
N MET A 12 -56.67 23.46 -4.05
CA MET A 12 -55.63 23.98 -3.18
C MET A 12 -54.26 23.73 -3.81
N PHE A 13 -53.56 24.78 -4.24
CA PHE A 13 -52.15 24.69 -4.67
C PHE A 13 -51.26 24.72 -3.42
N ALA A 14 -50.66 23.59 -3.07
CA ALA A 14 -49.59 23.53 -2.08
C ALA A 14 -48.27 23.93 -2.76
N ALA A 15 -47.71 25.07 -2.37
CA ALA A 15 -46.37 25.48 -2.77
C ALA A 15 -45.34 24.66 -1.98
N ILE A 16 -44.69 23.71 -2.65
CA ILE A 16 -43.52 23.01 -2.11
C ILE A 16 -42.32 23.94 -2.29
N THR A 17 -41.93 24.64 -1.22
CA THR A 17 -40.67 25.38 -1.18
C THR A 17 -39.54 24.37 -1.00
N LEU A 18 -38.86 24.05 -2.10
CA LEU A 18 -37.63 23.26 -2.08
C LEU A 18 -36.52 24.16 -1.50
N CYS A 19 -36.21 23.99 -0.22
CA CYS A 19 -35.03 24.57 0.38
C CYS A 19 -33.80 23.86 -0.19
N ALA A 20 -33.23 24.38 -1.27
CA ALA A 20 -31.87 24.03 -1.68
C ALA A 20 -30.90 24.71 -0.70
N GLY A 21 -30.54 23.99 0.37
CA GLY A 21 -29.39 24.38 1.18
C GLY A 21 -28.11 24.34 0.32
N PRO A 22 -27.10 25.18 0.61
CA PRO A 22 -25.82 25.06 -0.07
C PRO A 22 -25.26 23.66 0.19
N LEU A 23 -25.01 22.91 -0.88
CA LEU A 23 -24.25 21.67 -0.84
C LEU A 23 -22.83 22.09 -0.40
N MET A 24 -22.52 22.00 0.89
CA MET A 24 -21.15 22.13 1.36
C MET A 24 -20.39 21.00 0.68
N ALA A 25 -19.50 21.32 -0.25
CA ALA A 25 -18.61 20.34 -0.82
C ALA A 25 -17.86 19.70 0.35
N GLU A 26 -17.97 18.38 0.49
CA GLU A 26 -17.22 17.71 1.54
C GLU A 26 -15.72 17.97 1.34
N GLU A 27 -15.00 18.20 2.43
CA GLU A 27 -13.58 18.59 2.36
C GLU A 27 -12.67 17.39 2.07
N TRP A 28 -13.21 16.17 2.12
CA TRP A 28 -12.46 14.93 2.09
C TRP A 28 -13.08 13.93 1.12
N GLY A 29 -12.24 13.23 0.35
CA GLY A 29 -12.67 12.22 -0.61
C GLY A 29 -11.87 10.94 -0.49
N THR A 30 -12.32 9.92 -1.22
CA THR A 30 -11.60 8.66 -1.36
C THR A 30 -11.15 8.50 -2.80
N ILE A 31 -9.97 7.93 -3.02
CA ILE A 31 -9.54 7.49 -4.35
C ILE A 31 -9.23 5.99 -4.32
N ARG A 32 -9.51 5.30 -5.42
CA ARG A 32 -9.15 3.89 -5.59
C ARG A 32 -8.84 3.57 -7.03
N GLY A 33 -8.09 2.51 -7.25
CA GLY A 33 -7.72 2.08 -8.58
C GLY A 33 -7.17 0.66 -8.59
N GLN A 34 -6.62 0.28 -9.74
CA GLN A 34 -6.00 -1.02 -9.94
C GLN A 34 -4.73 -0.85 -10.79
N ILE A 35 -3.69 -1.62 -10.46
CA ILE A 35 -2.45 -1.71 -11.22
C ILE A 35 -2.44 -3.06 -11.94
N LEU A 36 -2.28 -3.03 -13.26
CA LEU A 36 -2.30 -4.21 -14.12
C LEU A 36 -0.98 -4.39 -14.84
N VAL A 37 -0.60 -5.63 -15.09
CA VAL A 37 0.53 -5.98 -15.94
C VAL A 37 0.02 -6.73 -17.17
N THR A 38 0.53 -6.34 -18.34
CA THR A 38 0.23 -6.97 -19.62
C THR A 38 1.50 -7.47 -20.29
N GLY A 39 1.36 -8.50 -21.13
CA GLY A 39 2.47 -9.11 -21.85
C GLY A 39 2.91 -10.44 -21.23
N GLN A 40 4.03 -10.97 -21.69
CA GLN A 40 4.58 -12.21 -21.15
C GLN A 40 5.31 -11.91 -19.84
N LEU A 41 4.78 -12.45 -18.74
CA LEU A 41 5.41 -12.37 -17.42
C LEU A 41 6.68 -13.25 -17.40
N PRO A 42 7.73 -12.83 -16.68
CA PRO A 42 8.85 -13.73 -16.38
C PRO A 42 8.36 -14.89 -15.53
N GLU A 43 9.00 -16.05 -15.67
CA GLU A 43 8.77 -17.17 -14.76
C GLU A 43 9.19 -16.76 -13.35
N ARG A 44 8.36 -17.10 -12.34
CA ARG A 44 8.67 -16.80 -10.95
C ARG A 44 9.89 -17.60 -10.51
N THR A 45 10.85 -16.92 -9.88
CA THR A 45 12.04 -17.58 -9.33
C THR A 45 11.66 -18.39 -8.10
N LEU A 46 11.79 -19.72 -8.16
CA LEU A 46 11.69 -20.58 -6.99
C LEU A 46 12.92 -20.37 -6.09
N VAL A 47 12.69 -19.91 -4.88
CA VAL A 47 13.73 -19.60 -3.89
C VAL A 47 14.12 -20.87 -3.13
N TYR A 48 13.14 -21.54 -2.52
CA TYR A 48 13.35 -22.81 -1.84
C TYR A 48 12.13 -23.71 -2.01
N ARG A 49 12.34 -25.03 -1.85
CA ARG A 49 11.28 -26.03 -1.94
C ARG A 49 10.72 -26.41 -0.58
N GLN A 50 9.48 -26.87 -0.56
CA GLN A 50 8.92 -27.56 0.59
C GLN A 50 9.85 -28.69 1.05
N GLY A 51 10.11 -28.75 2.35
CA GLY A 51 10.98 -29.73 2.99
C GLY A 51 12.47 -29.40 2.94
N GLU A 52 12.87 -28.33 2.26
CA GLU A 52 14.24 -27.85 2.29
C GLU A 52 14.63 -27.40 3.70
N VAL A 53 15.86 -27.73 4.13
CA VAL A 53 16.31 -27.52 5.51
C VAL A 53 17.47 -26.53 5.56
N PHE A 54 17.27 -25.45 6.28
CA PHE A 54 18.27 -24.40 6.51
C PHE A 54 18.76 -24.48 7.95
N ARG A 55 20.07 -24.69 8.13
CA ARG A 55 20.68 -24.92 9.45
C ARG A 55 21.50 -23.73 9.90
N ARG A 56 21.41 -23.44 11.19
CA ARG A 56 22.15 -22.41 11.91
C ARG A 56 22.69 -23.01 13.20
N SER A 57 23.56 -22.29 13.89
CA SER A 57 24.15 -22.75 15.16
C SER A 57 23.10 -23.08 16.23
N GLU A 58 21.98 -22.37 16.18
CA GLU A 58 20.92 -22.36 17.17
C GLU A 58 19.72 -23.26 16.83
N GLY A 59 19.68 -23.82 15.62
CA GLY A 59 18.56 -24.65 15.20
C GLY A 59 18.48 -24.87 13.68
N GLU A 60 17.35 -25.44 13.26
CA GLU A 60 17.04 -25.64 11.84
C GLU A 60 15.64 -25.13 11.50
N PHE A 61 15.52 -24.54 10.32
CA PHE A 61 14.26 -24.21 9.67
C PHE A 61 14.00 -25.24 8.57
N VAL A 62 12.77 -25.75 8.53
CA VAL A 62 12.28 -26.62 7.46
C VAL A 62 11.17 -25.87 6.74
N ALA A 63 11.36 -25.65 5.43
CA ALA A 63 10.38 -24.98 4.60
C ALA A 63 9.06 -25.76 4.57
N LYS A 64 7.96 -25.10 4.94
CA LYS A 64 6.63 -25.75 4.98
C LYS A 64 5.97 -25.80 3.62
N GLU A 65 6.37 -24.92 2.71
CA GLU A 65 5.82 -24.75 1.36
C GLU A 65 6.92 -24.32 0.39
N ASP A 66 6.65 -24.43 -0.91
CA ASP A 66 7.47 -23.81 -1.93
C ASP A 66 7.36 -22.29 -1.82
N TYR A 67 8.50 -21.60 -1.88
CA TYR A 67 8.54 -20.16 -1.86
C TYR A 67 9.14 -19.62 -3.15
N TYR A 68 8.43 -18.67 -3.74
CA TYR A 68 8.85 -17.98 -4.93
C TYR A 68 9.14 -16.54 -4.57
N ALA A 69 10.13 -15.96 -5.23
CA ALA A 69 10.53 -14.58 -5.00
C ALA A 69 9.36 -13.62 -5.28
N GLU A 70 9.28 -12.57 -4.46
CA GLU A 70 8.17 -11.63 -4.43
C GLU A 70 8.44 -10.35 -5.25
N GLU A 71 9.53 -10.29 -6.02
CA GLU A 71 9.87 -9.05 -6.74
C GLU A 71 8.87 -8.71 -7.84
N ILE A 72 8.12 -9.69 -8.35
CA ILE A 72 6.98 -9.51 -9.25
C ILE A 72 5.90 -10.54 -8.88
N VAL A 73 4.86 -10.08 -8.20
CA VAL A 73 3.69 -10.89 -7.85
C VAL A 73 2.49 -10.39 -8.65
N VAL A 74 2.04 -11.21 -9.59
CA VAL A 74 0.91 -10.90 -10.48
C VAL A 74 -0.16 -11.96 -10.34
N ASP A 75 -1.39 -11.51 -10.13
CA ASP A 75 -2.56 -12.39 -10.17
C ASP A 75 -2.75 -12.91 -11.60
N PRO A 76 -2.70 -14.24 -11.83
CA PRO A 76 -2.85 -14.82 -13.16
C PRO A 76 -4.25 -14.61 -13.76
N GLU A 77 -5.27 -14.34 -12.94
CA GLU A 77 -6.65 -14.16 -13.42
C GLU A 77 -6.91 -12.72 -13.89
N SER A 78 -6.62 -11.73 -13.03
CA SER A 78 -6.87 -10.31 -13.34
C SER A 78 -5.69 -9.60 -14.01
N GLY A 79 -4.48 -10.15 -13.95
CA GLY A 79 -3.25 -9.44 -14.30
C GLY A 79 -2.86 -8.37 -13.28
N GLY A 80 -3.48 -8.36 -12.10
CA GLY A 80 -3.23 -7.41 -11.03
C GLY A 80 -1.82 -7.52 -10.43
N LEU A 81 -1.14 -6.39 -10.25
CA LEU A 81 0.20 -6.33 -9.67
C LEU A 81 0.16 -5.96 -8.19
N ALA A 82 0.59 -6.88 -7.33
CA ALA A 82 0.71 -6.65 -5.90
C ALA A 82 1.93 -5.77 -5.55
N ASN A 83 2.04 -5.35 -4.29
CA ASN A 83 3.23 -4.71 -3.74
C ASN A 83 3.62 -3.36 -4.42
N VAL A 84 2.63 -2.67 -5.02
CA VAL A 84 2.82 -1.32 -5.59
C VAL A 84 2.47 -0.29 -4.53
N PHE A 85 3.38 0.65 -4.27
CA PHE A 85 3.14 1.80 -3.41
C PHE A 85 2.44 2.90 -4.21
N ILE A 86 1.32 3.40 -3.68
CA ILE A 86 0.64 4.60 -4.14
C ILE A 86 0.62 5.57 -2.97
N TYR A 87 1.26 6.73 -3.11
CA TYR A 87 1.35 7.68 -2.01
C TYR A 87 1.40 9.11 -2.52
N LEU A 88 0.88 10.04 -1.72
CA LEU A 88 0.97 11.46 -2.00
C LEU A 88 2.45 11.89 -2.03
N ARG A 89 2.86 12.67 -3.04
CA ARG A 89 4.28 13.07 -3.18
C ARG A 89 4.78 13.88 -1.99
N SER A 90 3.94 14.78 -1.51
CA SER A 90 4.26 15.77 -0.51
C SER A 90 3.15 15.81 0.53
N LYS A 91 3.51 16.05 1.79
CA LYS A 91 2.54 16.31 2.85
C LYS A 91 1.60 17.46 2.44
N PRO A 92 0.27 17.26 2.51
CA PRO A 92 -0.68 18.31 2.18
C PRO A 92 -0.77 19.33 3.31
N GLU A 93 -1.26 20.53 2.99
CA GLU A 93 -1.47 21.60 3.99
C GLU A 93 -2.48 21.19 5.06
N GLN A 94 -3.46 20.37 4.69
CA GLN A 94 -4.52 19.88 5.56
C GLN A 94 -4.45 18.35 5.61
N ILE A 95 -4.49 17.79 6.80
CA ILE A 95 -4.67 16.36 7.05
C ILE A 95 -6.04 16.18 7.70
N HIS A 96 -6.76 15.13 7.33
CA HIS A 96 -8.05 14.81 7.92
C HIS A 96 -7.96 14.83 9.46
N PRO A 97 -8.90 15.46 10.18
CA PRO A 97 -8.80 15.62 11.63
C PRO A 97 -8.52 14.33 12.41
N GLU A 98 -9.11 13.21 11.98
CA GLU A 98 -8.91 11.89 12.60
C GLU A 98 -7.54 11.25 12.30
N LEU A 99 -6.81 11.77 11.31
CA LEU A 99 -5.53 11.24 10.85
C LEU A 99 -4.35 12.17 11.17
N VAL A 100 -4.56 13.27 11.89
CA VAL A 100 -3.48 14.23 12.23
C VAL A 100 -2.37 13.51 12.98
N GLU A 101 -2.72 12.80 14.04
CA GLU A 101 -1.79 11.95 14.79
C GLU A 101 -1.60 10.60 14.08
N PRO A 102 -0.39 10.01 14.13
CA PRO A 102 -0.20 8.62 13.71
C PRO A 102 -1.07 7.69 14.57
N PRO A 103 -1.53 6.55 14.01
CA PRO A 103 -2.23 5.55 14.81
C PRO A 103 -1.38 5.13 16.01
N GLY A 104 -2.03 4.96 17.17
CA GLY A 104 -1.36 4.41 18.37
C GLY A 104 -1.10 2.90 18.27
N GLU A 105 -1.69 2.23 17.28
CA GLU A 105 -1.41 0.83 16.97
C GLU A 105 -0.14 0.72 16.11
N SER A 106 0.77 -0.17 16.52
CA SER A 106 1.98 -0.49 15.79
C SER A 106 1.67 -1.19 14.48
N VAL A 107 2.40 -0.83 13.41
CA VAL A 107 2.45 -1.67 12.22
C VAL A 107 3.26 -2.92 12.59
N THR A 108 2.85 -4.11 12.15
CA THR A 108 3.58 -5.35 12.45
C THR A 108 4.14 -5.96 11.18
N VAL A 109 5.40 -6.39 11.24
CA VAL A 109 6.03 -7.26 10.24
C VAL A 109 6.57 -8.52 10.92
N ARG A 110 6.25 -9.67 10.33
CA ARG A 110 6.60 -10.99 10.84
C ARG A 110 7.66 -11.62 9.96
N LEU A 111 8.71 -12.15 10.57
CA LEU A 111 9.69 -12.98 9.92
C LEU A 111 9.20 -14.41 10.05
N GLN A 112 8.59 -14.91 8.98
CA GLN A 112 7.87 -16.17 8.97
C GLN A 112 8.20 -16.92 7.70
N GLN A 113 8.69 -18.16 7.82
CA GLN A 113 9.25 -18.92 6.70
C GLN A 113 10.48 -18.22 6.07
N CYS A 114 11.32 -17.56 6.87
CA CYS A 114 12.51 -16.85 6.38
C CYS A 114 12.20 -15.81 5.27
N ARG A 115 11.08 -15.10 5.43
CA ARG A 115 10.62 -13.97 4.61
C ARG A 115 9.96 -12.90 5.49
N PHE A 116 9.87 -11.67 5.00
CA PHE A 116 9.13 -10.59 5.66
C PHE A 116 7.65 -10.65 5.27
N VAL A 117 6.76 -10.66 6.27
CA VAL A 117 5.31 -10.71 6.06
C VAL A 117 4.66 -9.54 6.80
N PRO A 118 4.11 -8.54 6.10
CA PRO A 118 4.08 -8.41 4.64
C PRO A 118 5.45 -8.03 4.03
N HIS A 119 5.62 -8.31 2.74
CA HIS A 119 6.80 -7.92 1.95
C HIS A 119 6.92 -6.38 1.80
N CYS A 120 5.79 -5.74 1.55
CA CYS A 120 5.64 -4.29 1.41
C CYS A 120 4.72 -3.73 2.50
N LEU A 121 5.14 -2.64 3.15
CA LEU A 121 4.31 -1.93 4.13
C LEU A 121 4.64 -0.43 4.15
N PHE A 122 3.74 0.36 4.73
CA PHE A 122 4.01 1.76 5.05
C PHE A 122 3.86 2.01 6.55
N VAL A 123 4.64 2.95 7.08
CA VAL A 123 4.60 3.38 8.49
C VAL A 123 4.66 4.90 8.53
N ARG A 124 3.95 5.51 9.49
CA ARG A 124 4.04 6.96 9.69
C ARG A 124 5.22 7.34 10.58
N VAL A 125 5.80 8.52 10.34
CA VAL A 125 6.75 9.13 11.28
C VAL A 125 6.11 9.20 12.67
N GLY A 126 6.83 8.72 13.69
CA GLY A 126 6.34 8.61 15.06
C GLY A 126 5.44 7.40 15.36
N GLN A 127 5.02 6.62 14.35
CA GLN A 127 4.33 5.35 14.55
C GLN A 127 5.35 4.23 14.82
N GLU A 128 4.99 3.31 15.70
CA GLU A 128 5.79 2.12 16.00
C GLU A 128 5.67 1.07 14.88
N LEU A 129 6.80 0.42 14.58
CA LEU A 129 6.88 -0.76 13.71
C LEU A 129 7.43 -1.91 14.53
N ASP A 130 6.61 -2.93 14.74
CA ASP A 130 6.94 -4.14 15.47
C ASP A 130 7.46 -5.21 14.52
N VAL A 131 8.71 -5.61 14.72
CA VAL A 131 9.38 -6.67 13.96
C VAL A 131 9.43 -7.92 14.84
N ILE A 132 8.81 -9.00 14.39
CA ILE A 132 8.62 -10.23 15.19
C ILE A 132 9.18 -11.43 14.44
N ASN A 133 10.03 -12.24 15.07
CA ASN A 133 10.57 -13.46 14.46
C ASN A 133 9.80 -14.72 14.89
N GLU A 134 9.03 -15.29 13.96
CA GLU A 134 8.26 -16.52 14.17
C GLU A 134 9.04 -17.79 13.77
N ASP A 135 10.21 -17.63 13.14
CA ASP A 135 11.02 -18.76 12.68
C ASP A 135 11.76 -19.48 13.82
N PRO A 136 12.04 -20.78 13.67
CA PRO A 136 12.80 -21.56 14.65
C PRO A 136 14.31 -21.28 14.65
N ILE A 137 14.75 -20.27 13.90
CA ILE A 137 16.15 -19.82 13.78
C ILE A 137 16.21 -18.30 13.82
N SER A 138 17.40 -17.75 14.09
CA SER A 138 17.55 -16.29 14.17
C SER A 138 17.44 -15.68 12.78
N ASN A 139 16.90 -14.48 12.73
CA ASN A 139 16.78 -13.69 11.50
C ASN A 139 17.30 -12.26 11.72
N HIS A 140 17.47 -11.55 10.60
CA HIS A 140 17.79 -10.12 10.60
C HIS A 140 16.71 -9.31 9.88
N ALA A 141 16.44 -8.13 10.43
CA ALA A 141 15.84 -7.03 9.69
C ALA A 141 16.90 -5.92 9.60
N HIS A 142 17.62 -5.88 8.47
CA HIS A 142 18.63 -4.89 8.16
C HIS A 142 18.04 -3.84 7.22
N GLU A 143 17.83 -2.64 7.73
CA GLU A 143 17.21 -1.54 7.04
C GLU A 143 18.24 -0.68 6.31
N HIS A 144 17.89 -0.24 5.10
CA HIS A 144 18.72 0.64 4.27
C HIS A 144 18.00 1.98 4.00
N PRO A 145 17.71 2.80 5.04
CA PRO A 145 17.08 4.10 4.88
C PRO A 145 17.99 5.11 4.19
N LEU A 146 17.39 6.13 3.56
CA LEU A 146 18.15 7.24 2.98
C LEU A 146 18.29 8.41 3.98
N ARG A 147 17.33 8.56 4.90
CA ARG A 147 17.24 9.72 5.79
C ARG A 147 17.24 9.36 7.27
N ASN A 148 16.64 8.23 7.63
CA ASN A 148 16.68 7.71 8.99
C ASN A 148 17.99 6.98 9.29
N HIS A 149 18.20 6.64 10.56
CA HIS A 149 19.32 5.79 10.97
C HIS A 149 19.05 4.34 10.56
N ALA A 150 20.02 3.71 9.91
CA ALA A 150 19.95 2.27 9.62
C ALA A 150 19.91 1.46 10.92
N SER A 151 19.04 0.46 10.94
CA SER A 151 18.97 -0.54 11.99
C SER A 151 19.31 -1.91 11.41
N CYS A 152 20.01 -2.74 12.19
CA CYS A 152 20.16 -4.16 11.90
C CYS A 152 19.77 -4.93 13.16
N GLY A 153 18.50 -5.29 13.25
CA GLY A 153 17.96 -6.04 14.38
C GLY A 153 18.25 -7.52 14.23
N LEU A 154 19.07 -8.09 15.12
CA LEU A 154 19.16 -9.55 15.30
C LEU A 154 17.97 -10.02 16.13
N LEU A 155 17.08 -10.78 15.50
CA LEU A 155 15.91 -11.33 16.15
C LEU A 155 16.16 -12.82 16.50
N PRO A 156 16.15 -13.20 17.78
CA PRO A 156 16.38 -14.58 18.18
C PRO A 156 15.25 -15.53 17.72
N PRO A 157 15.47 -16.85 17.72
CA PRO A 157 14.48 -17.84 17.31
C PRO A 157 13.21 -17.81 18.15
N ARG A 158 12.04 -17.94 17.50
CA ARG A 158 10.71 -17.99 18.15
C ARG A 158 10.56 -16.90 19.21
N ALA A 159 11.16 -15.74 18.96
CA ALA A 159 11.13 -14.66 19.91
C ALA A 159 9.68 -14.17 19.99
N GLY A 160 9.05 -14.41 21.14
CA GLY A 160 7.86 -13.63 21.53
C GLY A 160 8.21 -12.18 21.85
N ASP A 161 9.51 -11.85 21.87
CA ASP A 161 10.03 -10.50 22.01
C ASP A 161 9.79 -9.72 20.72
N VAL A 162 9.30 -8.50 20.90
CA VAL A 162 9.01 -7.56 19.82
C VAL A 162 10.20 -6.62 19.67
N PHE A 163 10.77 -6.55 18.47
CA PHE A 163 11.77 -5.53 18.14
C PHE A 163 11.05 -4.32 17.54
N THR A 164 10.82 -3.30 18.37
CA THR A 164 10.07 -2.10 17.97
C THR A 164 10.99 -1.02 17.42
N LEU A 165 10.63 -0.51 16.25
CA LEU A 165 11.30 0.57 15.54
C LEU A 165 10.41 1.82 15.52
N THR A 166 11.03 2.99 15.50
CA THR A 166 10.34 4.28 15.32
C THR A 166 11.17 5.17 14.41
N TYR A 167 10.49 5.97 13.59
CA TYR A 167 11.14 6.82 12.59
C TYR A 167 10.88 8.29 12.87
N ARG A 168 11.87 9.13 12.51
CA ARG A 168 11.84 10.58 12.75
C ARG A 168 11.70 11.38 11.46
N GLU A 169 12.04 10.79 10.32
CA GLU A 169 11.96 11.44 9.03
C GLU A 169 11.18 10.59 8.02
N ALA A 170 10.46 11.24 7.11
CA ALA A 170 9.86 10.56 5.97
C ALA A 170 10.94 10.15 4.96
N GLU A 171 10.81 8.97 4.37
CA GLU A 171 11.65 8.50 3.28
C GLU A 171 11.03 8.89 1.93
N ARG A 172 11.88 9.24 0.94
CA ARG A 172 11.37 9.65 -0.38
C ARG A 172 10.87 8.46 -1.22
N LEU A 173 11.41 7.28 -0.94
CA LEU A 173 11.14 6.02 -1.64
C LEU A 173 11.00 4.90 -0.60
N PRO A 174 10.28 3.81 -0.92
CA PRO A 174 10.29 2.62 -0.08
C PRO A 174 11.73 2.14 0.12
N MET A 175 12.18 2.11 1.37
CA MET A 175 13.52 1.69 1.72
C MET A 175 13.64 0.18 1.59
N LYS A 176 14.83 -0.29 1.20
CA LYS A 176 15.12 -1.71 1.16
C LYS A 176 15.36 -2.22 2.58
N VAL A 177 14.81 -3.39 2.89
CA VAL A 177 15.13 -4.15 4.11
C VAL A 177 15.60 -5.53 3.69
N THR A 178 16.65 -6.05 4.31
CA THR A 178 17.26 -7.34 3.96
C THR A 178 17.53 -8.19 5.19
N SER A 179 17.78 -9.47 4.99
CA SER A 179 18.43 -10.32 5.97
C SER A 179 19.91 -10.48 5.63
N ASP A 180 20.80 -10.32 6.62
CA ASP A 180 22.22 -10.68 6.45
C ASP A 180 22.45 -12.21 6.53
N PHE A 181 21.40 -13.00 6.79
CA PHE A 181 21.47 -14.46 6.88
C PHE A 181 20.88 -15.18 5.68
N PHE A 182 19.93 -14.55 4.98
CA PHE A 182 19.19 -15.14 3.87
C PHE A 182 19.19 -14.17 2.69
N GLU A 183 19.97 -14.49 1.66
CA GLU A 183 20.17 -13.60 0.49
C GLU A 183 18.87 -13.31 -0.28
N TRP A 184 17.88 -14.20 -0.20
CA TRP A 184 16.57 -14.02 -0.82
C TRP A 184 15.60 -13.18 -0.01
N MET A 185 15.89 -12.97 1.27
CA MET A 185 14.96 -12.31 2.18
C MET A 185 15.19 -10.80 2.08
N ASP A 186 14.33 -10.16 1.29
CA ASP A 186 14.24 -8.71 1.22
C ASP A 186 12.80 -8.22 1.22
N GLY A 187 12.60 -6.93 1.51
CA GLY A 187 11.29 -6.28 1.57
C GLY A 187 11.40 -4.77 1.34
N ARG A 188 10.26 -4.09 1.21
CA ARG A 188 10.21 -2.63 1.01
C ARG A 188 9.31 -1.95 2.01
N TRP A 189 9.86 -1.04 2.81
CA TRP A 189 9.09 -0.33 3.83
C TRP A 189 9.08 1.16 3.50
N LEU A 190 7.90 1.79 3.48
CA LEU A 190 7.75 3.21 3.13
C LEU A 190 7.43 4.02 4.38
N ILE A 191 8.28 4.98 4.72
CA ILE A 191 8.07 5.86 5.87
C ILE A 191 7.56 7.22 5.39
N LEU A 192 6.41 7.67 5.90
CA LEU A 192 5.78 8.93 5.50
C LEU A 192 5.40 9.79 6.71
N ASP A 193 5.39 11.10 6.56
CA ASP A 193 4.97 12.06 7.58
C ASP A 193 3.49 12.49 7.44
N HIS A 194 2.74 11.75 6.62
CA HIS A 194 1.32 11.91 6.33
C HIS A 194 0.65 10.53 6.14
N PRO A 195 -0.68 10.43 6.31
CA PRO A 195 -1.40 9.15 6.26
C PRO A 195 -1.73 8.66 4.83
N TYR A 196 -1.51 9.50 3.82
CA TYR A 196 -2.02 9.28 2.46
C TYR A 196 -1.15 8.35 1.61
N ALA A 197 -1.26 7.05 1.89
CA ALA A 197 -0.62 5.98 1.13
C ALA A 197 -1.44 4.69 1.13
N ALA A 198 -1.18 3.84 0.14
CA ALA A 198 -1.65 2.47 0.05
C ALA A 198 -0.59 1.58 -0.60
N VAL A 199 -0.66 0.28 -0.32
CA VAL A 199 0.04 -0.77 -1.05
C VAL A 199 -1.00 -1.60 -1.79
N SER A 200 -0.79 -1.91 -3.06
CA SER A 200 -1.73 -2.73 -3.82
C SER A 200 -1.79 -4.16 -3.29
N ASP A 201 -3.01 -4.70 -3.26
CA ASP A 201 -3.28 -6.09 -2.87
C ASP A 201 -2.85 -7.09 -3.96
N GLU A 202 -3.05 -8.39 -3.69
CA GLU A 202 -2.75 -9.48 -4.63
C GLU A 202 -3.45 -9.34 -5.99
N THR A 203 -4.58 -8.65 -6.05
CA THR A 203 -5.33 -8.35 -7.28
C THR A 203 -4.96 -6.99 -7.90
N GLY A 204 -3.93 -6.35 -7.37
CA GLY A 204 -3.44 -5.04 -7.79
C GLY A 204 -4.33 -3.86 -7.41
N LYS A 205 -5.36 -4.06 -6.58
CA LYS A 205 -6.28 -2.99 -6.16
C LYS A 205 -5.73 -2.24 -4.96
N TRP A 206 -6.09 -0.97 -4.87
CA TRP A 206 -5.65 -0.08 -3.80
C TRP A 206 -6.68 1.03 -3.57
N GLU A 207 -6.71 1.57 -2.36
CA GLU A 207 -7.65 2.61 -1.95
C GLU A 207 -7.01 3.51 -0.89
N ILE A 208 -7.24 4.84 -0.99
CA ILE A 208 -6.77 5.83 -0.02
C ILE A 208 -7.98 6.70 0.36
N HIS A 209 -8.31 6.69 1.65
CA HIS A 209 -9.46 7.41 2.21
C HIS A 209 -9.07 8.79 2.75
N ASN A 210 -10.08 9.61 3.00
CA ASN A 210 -9.98 10.86 3.74
C ASN A 210 -8.92 11.85 3.20
N LEU A 211 -8.70 11.81 1.89
CA LEU A 211 -7.81 12.73 1.19
C LEU A 211 -8.46 14.12 1.10
N PRO A 212 -7.70 15.22 1.25
CA PRO A 212 -8.25 16.56 1.02
C PRO A 212 -8.83 16.65 -0.39
N ALA A 213 -9.99 17.29 -0.55
CA ALA A 213 -10.54 17.58 -1.87
C ALA A 213 -9.59 18.51 -2.65
N GLY A 214 -9.52 18.34 -3.97
CA GLY A 214 -8.64 19.12 -4.85
C GLY A 214 -7.65 18.27 -5.65
N THR A 215 -6.76 18.94 -6.37
CA THR A 215 -5.78 18.29 -7.24
C THR A 215 -4.49 17.99 -6.49
N HIS A 216 -4.06 16.73 -6.56
CA HIS A 216 -2.93 16.19 -5.82
C HIS A 216 -1.98 15.41 -6.74
N GLU A 217 -0.70 15.40 -6.39
CA GLU A 217 0.30 14.59 -7.09
C GLU A 217 0.64 13.33 -6.29
N PHE A 218 0.43 12.17 -6.90
CA PHE A 218 0.81 10.88 -6.36
C PHE A 218 2.07 10.33 -7.02
N VAL A 219 2.80 9.52 -6.26
CA VAL A 219 3.85 8.63 -6.75
C VAL A 219 3.28 7.22 -6.81
N VAL A 220 3.52 6.53 -7.93
CA VAL A 220 3.25 5.10 -8.08
C VAL A 220 4.57 4.40 -8.28
N TYR A 221 4.98 3.61 -7.29
CA TYR A 221 6.30 2.99 -7.23
C TYR A 221 6.20 1.50 -6.95
N HIS A 222 7.02 0.70 -7.63
CA HIS A 222 7.18 -0.72 -7.39
C HIS A 222 8.66 -1.07 -7.45
N GLU A 223 9.13 -2.03 -6.66
CA GLU A 223 10.57 -2.30 -6.55
C GLU A 223 11.24 -2.70 -7.86
N THR A 224 10.57 -3.55 -8.66
CA THR A 224 11.09 -3.98 -9.95
C THR A 224 10.89 -2.91 -11.02
N PHE A 225 9.68 -2.37 -11.18
CA PHE A 225 9.38 -1.37 -12.21
C PHE A 225 9.85 0.06 -11.87
N LEU A 226 10.33 0.29 -10.65
CA LEU A 226 10.67 1.59 -10.08
C LEU A 226 9.47 2.56 -10.17
N TYR A 227 9.67 3.76 -10.70
CA TYR A 227 8.59 4.71 -10.94
C TYR A 227 7.71 4.24 -12.10
N ILE A 228 6.59 3.60 -11.76
CA ILE A 228 5.49 3.37 -12.71
C ILE A 228 4.90 4.72 -13.12
N ARG A 229 4.69 5.61 -12.15
CA ARG A 229 4.41 7.03 -12.36
C ARG A 229 5.20 7.82 -11.34
N LYS A 230 6.12 8.65 -11.82
CA LYS A 230 6.79 9.62 -10.95
C LYS A 230 5.81 10.68 -10.46
N THR A 231 4.86 11.09 -11.32
CA THR A 231 3.77 12.03 -11.05
C THR A 231 2.49 11.45 -11.63
N LEU A 232 1.48 11.25 -10.78
CA LEU A 232 0.11 10.97 -11.17
C LEU A 232 -0.76 12.08 -10.58
N GLU A 233 -1.25 12.98 -11.43
CA GLU A 233 -2.16 14.04 -11.01
C GLU A 233 -3.59 13.48 -10.88
N VAL A 234 -4.20 13.67 -9.71
CA VAL A 234 -5.55 13.20 -9.40
C VAL A 234 -6.34 14.31 -8.74
N THR A 235 -7.54 14.58 -9.25
CA THR A 235 -8.50 15.46 -8.59
C THR A 235 -9.40 14.64 -7.69
N VAL A 236 -9.26 14.83 -6.38
CA VAL A 236 -10.08 14.22 -5.34
C VAL A 236 -11.37 15.01 -5.21
N VAL A 237 -12.50 14.33 -5.39
CA VAL A 237 -13.83 14.91 -5.15
C VAL A 237 -14.28 14.57 -3.73
N GLY A 238 -14.72 15.58 -2.99
CA GLY A 238 -15.23 15.42 -1.64
C GLY A 238 -16.51 14.59 -1.57
N GLY A 239 -16.61 13.71 -0.57
CA GLY A 239 -17.80 12.92 -0.27
C GLY A 239 -18.09 11.77 -1.23
N GLU A 240 -17.19 11.53 -2.18
CA GLU A 240 -17.31 10.45 -3.14
C GLU A 240 -16.01 9.64 -3.25
N ALA A 241 -16.14 8.40 -3.71
CA ALA A 241 -15.01 7.57 -4.08
C ALA A 241 -14.68 7.75 -5.56
N THR A 242 -13.58 8.44 -5.85
CA THR A 242 -13.05 8.63 -7.20
C THR A 242 -12.38 7.33 -7.66
N VAL A 243 -12.98 6.66 -8.65
CA VAL A 243 -12.41 5.46 -9.27
C VAL A 243 -11.51 5.88 -10.43
N LEU A 244 -10.21 5.63 -10.29
CA LEU A 244 -9.24 5.89 -11.33
C LEU A 244 -9.25 4.77 -12.38
N PRO A 245 -8.99 5.09 -13.66
CA PRO A 245 -8.76 4.05 -14.67
C PRO A 245 -7.54 3.20 -14.27
N PRO A 246 -7.52 1.89 -14.60
CA PRO A 246 -6.38 1.04 -14.30
C PRO A 246 -5.07 1.57 -14.90
N ILE A 247 -3.98 1.47 -14.14
CA ILE A 247 -2.64 1.76 -14.63
C ILE A 247 -2.04 0.46 -15.15
N THR A 248 -1.88 0.36 -16.46
CA THR A 248 -1.29 -0.82 -17.11
C THR A 248 0.21 -0.64 -17.34
N ILE A 249 0.98 -1.70 -17.04
CA ILE A 249 2.42 -1.80 -17.25
C ILE A 249 2.68 -2.92 -18.26
N ASP A 250 3.37 -2.61 -19.35
CA ASP A 250 3.83 -3.63 -20.30
C ASP A 250 5.14 -4.25 -19.82
N THR A 251 5.24 -5.58 -19.76
CA THR A 251 6.47 -6.28 -19.33
C THR A 251 7.66 -6.04 -20.27
N ALA A 252 7.47 -5.51 -21.47
CA ALA A 252 8.54 -5.10 -22.38
C ALA A 252 9.54 -4.13 -21.73
N VAL A 253 9.09 -3.30 -20.77
CA VAL A 253 9.96 -2.36 -20.03
C VAL A 253 11.08 -3.05 -19.24
N LEU A 254 10.91 -4.34 -18.89
CA LEU A 254 11.93 -5.12 -18.19
C LEU A 254 13.11 -5.44 -19.12
N LYS A 255 12.82 -5.82 -20.37
CA LYS A 255 13.85 -6.18 -21.37
C LYS A 255 14.70 -4.97 -21.76
N GLU A 256 14.08 -3.80 -21.92
CA GLU A 256 14.79 -2.56 -22.24
C GLU A 256 15.81 -2.16 -21.16
N ARG A 257 15.51 -2.47 -19.90
CA ARG A 257 16.39 -2.19 -18.77
C ARG A 257 17.58 -3.12 -18.69
N GLU A 258 17.40 -4.43 -18.92
CA GLU A 258 18.52 -5.36 -18.99
C GLU A 258 19.54 -4.96 -20.07
N VAL A 259 19.05 -4.51 -21.23
CA VAL A 259 19.90 -4.01 -22.33
C VAL A 259 20.68 -2.76 -21.93
N ARG A 260 20.07 -1.86 -21.14
CA ARG A 260 20.69 -0.62 -20.69
C ARG A 260 21.73 -0.83 -19.58
N ILE A 261 21.55 -1.82 -18.71
CA ILE A 261 22.52 -2.15 -17.64
C ILE A 261 23.77 -2.85 -18.20
N ARG A 262 23.65 -3.55 -19.33
CA ARG A 262 24.76 -4.27 -19.98
C ARG A 262 25.59 -3.41 -20.96
N ARG A 263 25.30 -2.12 -21.09
CA ARG A 263 26.05 -1.16 -21.93
C ARG A 263 26.77 -0.14 -21.05
#